data_AF-A0A851GJL2-F1
#
_entry.id   AF-A0A851GJL2-F1
#
_cell.length_a   1.000
_cell.length_b   1.000
_cell.length_c   1.000
_cell.angle_alpha   90.00
_cell.angle_beta   90.00
_cell.angle_gamma   90.00
#
_symmetry.space_group_name_H-M   'P 1'
#
loop_
_entity.id
_entity.type
_entity.pdbx_description
1 polymer ?
#
loop_
_entity_poly.entity_id
_entity_poly.type
_entity_poly.pdbx_seq_one_letter_code
_entity_poly.pdbx_strand_id
1 'polypeptide(L)'
;MENQQQPEMLPLQEAQTTNGSFDKEKIARFYKQGLPALLKKFFYEPINGTQTILSEKNESSYFNAIILMASTMVLYIILPYIMIGEMREYVGFGKMFKVGLTILLLMLVISLIVFGIKSISGKPIFKNELLTGAICGIPLSLLLIFIFVLQLFAKDSLQLDRISSSFEAISSFQNVGMIAALVMLYVFLFLLNIVQQSLKSAGTKDAYAWYLSPITILISFYITTKIAEGLFN
;
A
#
# COMPACT_ATOMS: atom_id res chain seq x y z
N MET A 1 -47.57 -53.15 17.23
CA MET A 1 -46.28 -53.46 16.57
C MET A 1 -45.81 -52.18 15.93
N GLU A 2 -45.18 -51.32 16.73
CA GLU A 2 -44.58 -50.05 16.27
C GLU A 2 -43.20 -50.35 15.70
N ASN A 3 -43.00 -50.07 14.41
CA ASN A 3 -41.70 -50.14 13.76
C ASN A 3 -40.89 -48.90 14.13
N GLN A 4 -39.87 -49.09 14.96
CA GLN A 4 -38.83 -48.11 15.24
C GLN A 4 -37.90 -48.02 14.02
N GLN A 5 -38.01 -46.94 13.25
CA GLN A 5 -36.99 -46.57 12.26
C GLN A 5 -35.86 -45.83 12.98
N GLN A 6 -34.67 -46.44 12.98
CA GLN A 6 -33.41 -45.81 13.38
C GLN A 6 -33.12 -44.61 12.47
N PRO A 7 -32.62 -43.47 13.01
CA PRO A 7 -32.19 -42.36 12.18
C PRO A 7 -30.85 -42.68 11.51
N GLU A 8 -30.84 -42.68 10.17
CA GLU A 8 -29.62 -42.67 9.36
C GLU A 8 -28.75 -41.46 9.74
N MET A 9 -27.59 -41.73 10.33
CA MET A 9 -26.55 -40.72 10.49
C MET A 9 -25.98 -40.39 9.11
N LEU A 10 -26.30 -39.19 8.61
CA LEU A 10 -25.60 -38.56 7.50
C LEU A 10 -24.08 -38.55 7.79
N PRO A 11 -23.23 -38.92 6.83
CA PRO A 11 -21.79 -38.81 7.03
C PRO A 11 -21.46 -37.33 7.24
N LEU A 12 -20.74 -37.07 8.34
CA LEU A 12 -20.09 -35.80 8.63
C LEU A 12 -19.40 -35.32 7.35
N GLN A 13 -19.94 -34.25 6.74
CA GLN A 13 -19.22 -33.48 5.74
C GLN A 13 -17.88 -33.11 6.36
N GLU A 14 -16.82 -33.74 5.85
CA GLU A 14 -15.45 -33.31 6.11
C GLU A 14 -15.41 -31.81 5.85
N ALA A 15 -15.22 -31.05 6.92
CA ALA A 15 -14.93 -29.64 6.84
C ALA A 15 -13.73 -29.50 5.92
N GLN A 16 -13.98 -29.06 4.68
CA GLN A 16 -12.93 -28.68 3.75
C GLN A 16 -12.08 -27.63 4.47
N THR A 17 -10.92 -28.07 4.92
CA THR A 17 -9.86 -27.23 5.41
C THR A 17 -9.51 -26.29 4.27
N THR A 18 -10.03 -25.07 4.33
CA THR A 18 -9.66 -23.97 3.44
C THR A 18 -8.20 -23.66 3.69
N ASN A 19 -7.32 -24.42 3.06
CA ASN A 19 -5.91 -24.12 3.01
C ASN A 19 -5.78 -22.75 2.34
N GLY A 20 -5.37 -21.75 3.13
CA GLY A 20 -5.03 -20.40 2.70
C GLY A 20 -3.76 -20.38 1.84
N SER A 21 -3.76 -21.18 0.77
CA SER A 21 -2.67 -21.27 -0.18
C SER A 21 -2.71 -20.06 -1.11
N PHE A 22 -1.55 -19.42 -1.28
CA PHE A 22 -1.32 -18.44 -2.34
C PHE A 22 -1.44 -19.14 -3.70
N ASP A 23 -2.67 -19.18 -4.20
CA ASP A 23 -3.00 -19.81 -5.45
C ASP A 23 -2.54 -18.94 -6.63
N LYS A 24 -1.70 -19.52 -7.49
CA LYS A 24 -1.19 -18.89 -8.71
C LYS A 24 -2.33 -18.36 -9.59
N GLU A 25 -3.47 -19.05 -9.63
CA GLU A 25 -4.64 -18.60 -10.39
C GLU A 25 -5.26 -17.34 -9.81
N LYS A 26 -5.35 -17.23 -8.48
CA LYS A 26 -5.85 -16.02 -7.80
C LYS A 26 -4.93 -14.82 -8.05
N ILE A 27 -3.62 -15.04 -8.01
CA ILE A 27 -2.63 -14.01 -8.33
C ILE A 27 -2.79 -13.55 -9.78
N ALA A 28 -2.85 -14.48 -10.74
CA ALA A 28 -3.01 -14.16 -12.14
C ALA A 28 -4.34 -13.42 -12.41
N ARG A 29 -5.43 -13.83 -11.76
CA ARG A 29 -6.74 -13.16 -11.86
C ARG A 29 -6.69 -11.75 -11.29
N PHE A 30 -5.99 -11.55 -10.16
CA PHE A 30 -5.79 -10.22 -9.61
C PHE A 30 -5.10 -9.30 -10.62
N TYR A 31 -3.96 -9.69 -11.20
CA TYR A 31 -3.27 -8.82 -12.16
C TYR A 31 -4.04 -8.60 -13.47
N LYS A 32 -4.77 -9.60 -13.97
CA LYS A 32 -5.50 -9.50 -15.24
C LYS A 32 -6.80 -8.72 -15.13
N GLN A 33 -7.51 -8.81 -14.01
CA GLN A 33 -8.86 -8.26 -13.85
C GLN A 33 -8.98 -7.34 -12.63
N GLY A 34 -8.50 -7.79 -11.48
CA GLY A 34 -8.64 -7.06 -10.21
C GLY A 34 -7.90 -5.72 -10.18
N LEU A 35 -6.61 -5.73 -10.52
CA LEU A 35 -5.77 -4.53 -10.52
C LEU A 35 -6.25 -3.50 -11.56
N PRO A 36 -6.53 -3.83 -12.83
CA PRO A 36 -7.10 -2.87 -13.78
C PRO A 36 -8.42 -2.26 -13.31
N ALA A 37 -9.32 -3.07 -12.74
CA ALA A 37 -10.60 -2.58 -12.21
C ALA A 37 -10.39 -1.62 -11.02
N LEU A 38 -9.44 -1.94 -10.13
CA LEU A 38 -9.06 -1.11 -9.00
C LEU A 38 -8.46 0.21 -9.49
N LEU A 39 -7.48 0.19 -10.39
CA LEU A 39 -6.85 1.39 -10.96
C LEU A 39 -7.87 2.24 -11.70
N LYS A 40 -8.79 1.63 -12.46
CA LYS A 40 -9.85 2.35 -13.15
C LYS A 40 -10.73 3.10 -12.16
N LYS A 41 -11.28 2.43 -11.14
CA LYS A 41 -12.10 3.08 -10.10
C LYS A 41 -11.32 4.18 -9.39
N PHE A 42 -10.05 3.93 -9.03
CA PHE A 42 -9.19 4.86 -8.31
C PHE A 42 -8.86 6.14 -9.09
N PHE A 43 -8.54 6.03 -10.38
CA PHE A 43 -8.15 7.19 -11.20
C PHE A 43 -9.33 7.90 -11.88
N TYR A 44 -10.40 7.20 -12.24
CA TYR A 44 -11.56 7.82 -12.88
C TYR A 44 -12.49 8.50 -11.86
N GLU A 45 -12.61 7.92 -10.67
CA GLU A 45 -13.47 8.44 -9.61
C GLU A 45 -12.68 8.55 -8.28
N PRO A 46 -11.74 9.49 -8.17
CA PRO A 46 -10.77 9.52 -7.08
C PRO A 46 -11.40 9.69 -5.68
N ILE A 47 -12.59 10.28 -5.58
CA ILE A 47 -13.34 10.41 -4.33
C ILE A 47 -14.28 9.21 -4.16
N ASN A 48 -15.35 9.14 -4.96
CA ASN A 48 -16.40 8.14 -4.81
C ASN A 48 -15.90 6.72 -5.08
N GLY A 49 -15.11 6.53 -6.14
CA GLY A 49 -14.53 5.23 -6.48
C GLY A 49 -13.59 4.71 -5.40
N THR A 50 -12.73 5.56 -4.86
CA THR A 50 -11.84 5.20 -3.73
C THR A 50 -12.65 4.86 -2.47
N GLN A 51 -13.67 5.66 -2.15
CA GLN A 51 -14.56 5.37 -1.02
C GLN A 51 -15.29 4.04 -1.23
N THR A 52 -15.77 3.74 -2.43
CA THR A 52 -16.44 2.48 -2.76
C THR A 52 -15.49 1.29 -2.63
N ILE A 53 -14.27 1.37 -3.16
CA ILE A 53 -13.26 0.31 -2.99
C ILE A 53 -13.01 0.00 -1.50
N LEU A 54 -12.98 1.04 -0.66
CA LEU A 54 -12.72 0.92 0.77
C LEU A 54 -13.95 0.57 1.61
N SER A 55 -15.16 0.76 1.06
CA SER A 55 -16.44 0.40 1.70
C SER A 55 -16.87 -1.02 1.37
N GLU A 56 -16.57 -1.50 0.16
CA GLU A 56 -16.89 -2.84 -0.32
C GLU A 56 -16.04 -3.88 0.43
N LYS A 57 -16.58 -4.38 1.54
CA LYS A 57 -16.00 -5.50 2.30
C LYS A 57 -16.16 -6.78 1.48
N ASN A 58 -15.19 -7.05 0.61
CA ASN A 58 -15.13 -8.28 -0.17
C ASN A 58 -14.22 -9.30 0.54
N GLU A 59 -14.54 -10.58 0.45
CA GLU A 59 -13.68 -11.68 0.94
C GLU A 59 -12.29 -11.64 0.28
N SER A 60 -12.19 -11.10 -0.93
CA SER A 60 -10.92 -10.90 -1.63
C SER A 60 -10.13 -9.67 -1.18
N SER A 61 -10.68 -8.76 -0.37
CA SER A 61 -10.04 -7.48 -0.04
C SER A 61 -8.69 -7.68 0.67
N TYR A 62 -8.62 -8.66 1.59
CA TYR A 62 -7.38 -9.03 2.28
C TYR A 62 -6.32 -9.56 1.31
N PHE A 63 -6.71 -10.47 0.42
CA PHE A 63 -5.81 -11.04 -0.59
C PHE A 63 -5.28 -9.94 -1.52
N ASN A 64 -6.18 -9.09 -2.04
CA ASN A 64 -5.82 -7.97 -2.91
C ASN A 64 -4.87 -6.99 -2.21
N ALA A 65 -5.10 -6.70 -0.92
CA ALA A 65 -4.24 -5.85 -0.13
C ALA A 65 -2.81 -6.41 -0.03
N ILE A 66 -2.67 -7.70 0.28
CA ILE A 66 -1.35 -8.35 0.37
C ILE A 66 -0.65 -8.34 -0.98
N ILE A 67 -1.33 -8.72 -2.06
CA ILE A 67 -0.71 -8.74 -3.40
C ILE A 67 -0.27 -7.34 -3.81
N LEU A 68 -1.08 -6.31 -3.57
CA LEU A 68 -0.73 -4.93 -3.90
C LEU A 68 0.43 -4.39 -3.05
N MET A 69 0.47 -4.68 -1.75
CA MET A 69 1.59 -4.34 -0.88
C MET A 69 2.88 -5.03 -1.33
N ALA A 70 2.81 -6.34 -1.59
CA ALA A 70 3.95 -7.12 -2.07
C ALA A 70 4.45 -6.62 -3.43
N SER A 71 3.54 -6.29 -4.35
CA SER A 71 3.87 -5.71 -5.66
C SER A 71 4.60 -4.38 -5.50
N THR A 72 4.09 -3.51 -4.64
CA THR A 72 4.69 -2.20 -4.35
C THR A 72 6.08 -2.37 -3.74
N MET A 73 6.24 -3.26 -2.75
CA MET A 73 7.54 -3.58 -2.16
C MET A 73 8.54 -4.04 -3.23
N VAL A 74 8.15 -5.02 -4.07
CA VAL A 74 9.01 -5.56 -5.13
C VAL A 74 9.40 -4.46 -6.11
N LEU A 75 8.47 -3.58 -6.48
CA LEU A 75 8.74 -2.44 -7.36
C LEU A 75 9.80 -1.51 -6.77
N TYR A 76 9.68 -1.20 -5.47
CA TYR A 76 10.64 -0.39 -4.71
C TYR A 76 11.98 -1.07 -4.43
N ILE A 77 12.11 -2.38 -4.68
CA ILE A 77 13.40 -3.07 -4.69
C ILE A 77 14.01 -3.01 -6.10
N ILE A 78 13.23 -3.41 -7.11
CA ILE A 78 13.72 -3.63 -8.47
C ILE A 78 14.06 -2.31 -9.17
N LEU A 79 13.16 -1.31 -9.15
CA LEU A 79 13.40 -0.08 -9.89
C LEU A 79 14.61 0.69 -9.36
N PRO A 80 14.74 0.97 -8.04
CA PRO A 80 15.95 1.60 -7.51
C PRO A 80 17.22 0.78 -7.79
N TYR A 81 17.15 -0.55 -7.75
CA TYR A 81 18.30 -1.39 -8.10
C TYR A 81 18.73 -1.20 -9.56
N ILE A 82 17.79 -1.13 -10.50
CA ILE A 82 18.08 -0.87 -11.92
C ILE A 82 18.65 0.54 -12.09
N MET A 83 18.03 1.54 -11.44
CA MET A 83 18.38 2.96 -11.48
C MET A 83 19.82 3.25 -11.08
N ILE A 84 20.36 2.51 -10.11
CA ILE A 84 21.72 2.74 -9.59
C ILE A 84 22.81 2.28 -10.58
N GLY A 85 22.49 1.46 -11.59
CA GLY A 85 23.45 1.14 -12.66
C GLY A 85 24.73 0.47 -12.16
N GLU A 86 25.89 0.99 -12.52
CA GLU A 86 27.21 0.45 -12.14
C GLU A 86 27.50 0.58 -10.64
N MET A 87 26.86 1.53 -9.96
CA MET A 87 27.01 1.73 -8.51
C MET A 87 26.39 0.59 -7.66
N ARG A 88 25.73 -0.38 -8.31
CA ARG A 88 25.12 -1.54 -7.65
C ARG A 88 26.13 -2.35 -6.84
N GLU A 89 27.38 -2.41 -7.29
CA GLU A 89 28.45 -3.14 -6.59
C GLU A 89 28.79 -2.52 -5.23
N TYR A 90 28.69 -1.18 -5.09
CA TYR A 90 28.98 -0.47 -3.85
C TYR A 90 27.77 -0.39 -2.90
N VAL A 91 26.57 -0.31 -3.45
CA VAL A 91 25.34 -0.14 -2.67
C VAL A 91 24.81 -1.50 -2.17
N GLY A 92 24.92 -2.55 -3.00
CA GLY A 92 24.47 -3.90 -2.67
C GLY A 92 22.95 -4.08 -2.66
N PHE A 93 22.50 -5.30 -2.98
CA PHE A 93 21.07 -5.64 -2.99
C PHE A 93 20.38 -5.43 -1.63
N GLY A 94 21.12 -5.62 -0.53
CA GLY A 94 20.61 -5.46 0.83
C GLY A 94 20.03 -4.06 1.11
N LYS A 95 20.65 -3.00 0.58
CA LYS A 95 20.09 -1.63 0.74
C LYS A 95 18.78 -1.46 -0.02
N MET A 96 18.63 -2.04 -1.21
CA MET A 96 17.37 -1.98 -1.97
C MET A 96 16.26 -2.76 -1.27
N PHE A 97 16.61 -3.93 -0.70
CA PHE A 97 15.68 -4.70 0.12
C PHE A 97 15.17 -3.89 1.33
N LYS A 98 16.07 -3.16 2.02
CA LYS A 98 15.71 -2.24 3.11
C LYS A 98 14.72 -1.18 2.64
N VAL A 99 14.96 -0.53 1.49
CA VAL A 99 14.05 0.47 0.91
C VAL A 99 12.66 -0.13 0.65
N GLY A 100 12.59 -1.27 -0.04
CA GLY A 100 11.31 -1.95 -0.28
C GLY A 100 10.57 -2.31 1.01
N LEU A 101 11.30 -2.80 2.00
CA LEU A 101 10.74 -3.16 3.30
C LEU A 101 10.26 -1.93 4.08
N THR A 102 10.95 -0.79 4.02
CA THR A 102 10.48 0.49 4.59
C THR A 102 9.15 0.92 3.98
N ILE A 103 8.96 0.77 2.67
CA ILE A 103 7.70 1.10 2.01
C ILE A 103 6.58 0.13 2.41
N LEU A 104 6.88 -1.16 2.55
CA LEU A 104 5.93 -2.13 3.10
C LEU A 104 5.51 -1.74 4.53
N LEU A 105 6.47 -1.38 5.39
CA LEU A 105 6.21 -0.93 6.75
C LEU A 105 5.34 0.33 6.77
N LEU A 106 5.58 1.30 5.88
CA LEU A 106 4.73 2.49 5.76
C LEU A 106 3.27 2.14 5.49
N MET A 107 3.01 1.26 4.51
CA MET A 107 1.65 0.83 4.19
C MET A 107 0.99 0.08 5.37
N LEU A 108 1.75 -0.74 6.10
CA LEU A 108 1.25 -1.43 7.29
C LEU A 108 0.93 -0.46 8.43
N VAL A 109 1.79 0.52 8.70
CA VAL A 109 1.58 1.55 9.73
C VAL A 109 0.36 2.41 9.41
N ILE A 110 0.18 2.82 8.15
CA ILE A 110 -1.04 3.55 7.71
C ILE A 110 -2.28 2.70 8.02
N SER A 111 -2.26 1.41 7.65
CA SER A 111 -3.38 0.50 7.90
C SER A 111 -3.69 0.37 9.40
N LEU A 112 -2.67 0.27 10.25
CA LEU A 112 -2.79 0.16 11.70
C LEU A 112 -3.36 1.44 12.33
N ILE A 113 -2.88 2.61 11.93
CA ILE A 113 -3.38 3.88 12.48
C ILE A 113 -4.82 4.11 12.05
N VAL A 114 -5.16 3.88 10.78
CA VAL A 114 -6.54 4.00 10.30
C VAL A 114 -7.46 3.03 11.01
N PHE A 115 -7.02 1.78 11.22
CA PHE A 115 -7.74 0.82 12.04
C PHE A 115 -7.94 1.32 13.48
N GLY A 116 -6.90 1.87 14.11
CA GLY A 116 -6.98 2.46 15.45
C GLY A 116 -8.01 3.60 15.54
N ILE A 117 -7.99 4.53 14.59
CA ILE A 117 -8.95 5.64 14.53
C ILE A 117 -10.39 5.10 14.37
N LYS A 118 -10.59 4.17 13.44
CA LYS A 118 -11.92 3.57 13.19
C LYS A 118 -12.42 2.73 14.37
N SER A 119 -11.52 2.17 15.16
CA SER A 119 -11.87 1.38 16.36
C SER A 119 -12.51 2.23 17.47
N ILE A 120 -12.32 3.56 17.43
CA ILE A 120 -12.99 4.48 18.36
C ILE A 120 -14.46 4.66 17.97
N SER A 121 -14.78 4.62 16.67
CA SER A 121 -16.13 4.87 16.15
C SER A 121 -16.94 3.59 15.88
N GLY A 122 -16.33 2.41 16.02
CA GLY A 122 -17.00 1.14 15.76
C GLY A 122 -16.09 -0.08 15.93
N LYS A 123 -16.49 -1.21 15.33
CA LYS A 123 -15.71 -2.46 15.34
C LYS A 123 -15.17 -2.76 13.94
N PRO A 124 -14.13 -2.05 13.48
CA PRO A 124 -13.52 -2.35 12.19
C PRO A 124 -12.86 -3.74 12.24
N ILE A 125 -12.70 -4.35 11.07
CA ILE A 125 -11.97 -5.62 10.92
C ILE A 125 -10.63 -5.27 10.28
N PHE A 126 -9.51 -5.53 10.99
CA PHE A 126 -8.17 -5.15 10.53
C PHE A 126 -7.85 -5.66 9.11
N LYS A 127 -8.31 -6.86 8.76
CA LYS A 127 -8.15 -7.43 7.41
C LYS A 127 -8.67 -6.52 6.29
N ASN A 128 -9.72 -5.75 6.56
CA ASN A 128 -10.29 -4.81 5.61
C ASN A 128 -9.50 -3.50 5.57
N GLU A 129 -8.92 -3.09 6.70
CA GLU A 129 -8.14 -1.86 6.79
C GLU A 129 -6.75 -1.97 6.16
N LEU A 130 -6.22 -3.19 6.01
CA LEU A 130 -5.03 -3.46 5.20
C LEU A 130 -5.17 -2.93 3.77
N LEU A 131 -6.39 -2.93 3.21
CA LEU A 131 -6.61 -2.39 1.87
C LEU A 131 -6.35 -0.88 1.81
N THR A 132 -6.59 -0.14 2.89
CA THR A 132 -6.30 1.30 2.97
C THR A 132 -4.81 1.55 2.75
N GLY A 133 -3.94 0.87 3.49
CA GLY A 133 -2.49 1.00 3.30
C GLY A 133 -2.02 0.45 1.96
N ALA A 134 -2.61 -0.65 1.48
CA ALA A 134 -2.24 -1.23 0.19
C ALA A 134 -2.54 -0.27 -0.98
N ILE A 135 -3.68 0.43 -0.96
CA ILE A 135 -4.03 1.41 -2.00
C ILE A 135 -3.09 2.62 -1.97
N CYS A 136 -2.52 2.99 -0.81
CA CYS A 136 -1.43 3.97 -0.74
C CYS A 136 -0.19 3.54 -1.55
N GLY A 137 -0.01 2.24 -1.81
CA GLY A 137 1.03 1.73 -2.70
C GLY A 137 0.89 2.21 -4.15
N ILE A 138 -0.30 2.59 -4.62
CA ILE A 138 -0.54 3.08 -5.99
C ILE A 138 0.12 4.44 -6.24
N PRO A 139 -0.19 5.51 -5.47
CA PRO A 139 0.48 6.79 -5.65
C PRO A 139 1.98 6.71 -5.33
N LEU A 140 2.40 5.84 -4.40
CA LEU A 140 3.83 5.57 -4.16
C LEU A 140 4.50 4.92 -5.39
N SER A 141 3.87 3.90 -5.99
CA SER A 141 4.37 3.29 -7.22
C SER A 141 4.44 4.29 -8.38
N LEU A 142 3.45 5.18 -8.48
CA LEU A 142 3.44 6.25 -9.47
C LEU A 142 4.61 7.22 -9.26
N LEU A 143 4.90 7.61 -8.01
CA LEU A 143 6.07 8.42 -7.67
C LEU A 143 7.36 7.75 -8.14
N LEU A 144 7.52 6.46 -7.83
CA LEU A 144 8.73 5.71 -8.20
C LEU A 144 8.90 5.59 -9.71
N ILE A 145 7.82 5.29 -10.45
CA ILE A 145 7.84 5.23 -11.92
C ILE A 145 8.21 6.60 -12.49
N PHE A 146 7.67 7.69 -11.93
CA PHE A 146 7.99 9.04 -12.37
C PHE A 146 9.47 9.38 -12.16
N ILE A 147 10.03 9.07 -10.99
CA ILE A 147 11.46 9.27 -10.71
C ILE A 147 12.31 8.43 -11.66
N PHE A 148 11.93 7.17 -11.91
CA PHE A 148 12.61 6.29 -12.87
C PHE A 148 12.65 6.92 -14.27
N VAL A 149 11.51 7.41 -14.76
CA VAL A 149 11.42 8.08 -16.07
C VAL A 149 12.29 9.33 -16.11
N LEU A 150 12.23 10.18 -15.08
CA LEU A 150 13.09 11.37 -15.01
C LEU A 150 14.58 11.02 -15.10
N GLN A 151 15.01 9.96 -14.40
CA GLN A 151 16.41 9.54 -14.43
C GLN A 151 16.85 9.07 -15.83
N LEU A 152 15.97 8.43 -16.61
CA LEU A 152 16.30 8.04 -17.99
C LEU A 152 16.63 9.25 -18.88
N PHE A 153 16.02 10.40 -18.62
CA PHE A 153 16.25 11.64 -19.38
C PHE A 153 17.33 12.54 -18.76
N ALA A 154 17.66 12.36 -17.49
CA ALA A 154 18.55 13.23 -16.72
C ALA A 154 19.92 12.60 -16.42
N LYS A 155 20.44 11.74 -17.31
CA LYS A 155 21.63 10.88 -17.12
C LYS A 155 22.86 11.57 -16.52
N ASP A 156 23.00 12.89 -16.68
CA ASP A 156 24.15 13.67 -16.18
C ASP A 156 23.86 14.58 -14.97
N SER A 157 22.60 14.76 -14.55
CA SER A 157 22.23 15.76 -13.53
C SER A 157 21.62 15.21 -12.24
N LEU A 158 21.14 13.95 -12.25
CA LEU A 158 20.51 13.30 -11.09
C LEU A 158 21.51 12.36 -10.40
N GLN A 159 22.43 12.92 -9.62
CA GLN A 159 23.32 12.12 -8.76
C GLN A 159 22.49 11.47 -7.65
N LEU A 160 22.20 10.17 -7.82
CA LEU A 160 21.39 9.36 -6.91
C LEU A 160 22.07 9.08 -5.56
N ASP A 161 23.35 9.43 -5.42
CA ASP A 161 24.18 9.16 -4.23
C ASP A 161 23.65 9.81 -2.95
N ARG A 162 22.78 10.83 -3.08
CA ARG A 162 22.16 11.55 -1.96
C ARG A 162 20.80 11.01 -1.52
N ILE A 163 20.30 9.93 -2.13
CA ILE A 163 19.03 9.28 -1.74
C ILE A 163 19.25 8.22 -0.64
N SER A 164 20.45 8.17 -0.03
CA SER A 164 20.75 7.22 1.05
C SER A 164 20.08 7.54 2.38
N SER A 165 19.61 8.78 2.57
CA SER A 165 18.72 9.15 3.67
C SER A 165 17.41 9.70 3.11
N SER A 166 16.29 9.17 3.61
CA SER A 166 14.93 9.50 3.12
C SER A 166 14.57 11.00 3.22
N PHE A 167 15.41 11.80 3.90
CA PHE A 167 15.25 13.24 4.08
C PHE A 167 16.25 14.08 3.25
N GLU A 168 17.45 13.59 2.91
CA GLU A 168 18.39 14.30 2.01
C GLU A 168 17.95 14.26 0.54
N ALA A 169 16.99 13.41 0.19
CA ALA A 169 16.29 13.53 -1.08
C ALA A 169 15.69 14.96 -1.23
N ILE A 170 15.18 15.57 -0.15
CA ILE A 170 14.60 16.93 -0.12
C ILE A 170 15.62 18.02 -0.47
N SER A 171 16.86 17.91 0.00
CA SER A 171 17.92 18.87 -0.38
C SER A 171 18.41 18.63 -1.81
N SER A 172 18.41 17.39 -2.27
CA SER A 172 18.71 17.01 -3.65
C SER A 172 17.63 17.51 -4.63
N PHE A 173 16.38 17.64 -4.18
CA PHE A 173 15.26 18.17 -4.96
C PHE A 173 15.39 19.65 -5.33
N GLN A 174 16.27 20.43 -4.68
CA GLN A 174 16.56 21.80 -5.13
C GLN A 174 17.11 21.84 -6.57
N ASN A 175 17.80 20.78 -7.01
CA ASN A 175 18.30 20.64 -8.38
C ASN A 175 17.34 19.91 -9.33
N VAL A 176 16.34 19.19 -8.82
CA VAL A 176 15.36 18.41 -9.62
C VAL A 176 14.19 19.29 -10.11
N GLY A 177 14.09 20.52 -9.59
CA GLY A 177 13.20 21.56 -10.12
C GLY A 177 11.74 21.45 -9.66
N MET A 178 10.95 22.46 -10.03
CA MET A 178 9.54 22.63 -9.65
C MET A 178 8.66 21.41 -9.96
N ILE A 179 8.98 20.66 -11.02
CA ILE A 179 8.18 19.50 -11.47
C ILE A 179 8.19 18.38 -10.42
N ALA A 180 9.34 18.04 -9.85
CA ALA A 180 9.41 16.99 -8.83
C ALA A 180 8.69 17.39 -7.54
N ALA A 181 8.75 18.67 -7.14
CA ALA A 181 8.00 19.19 -6.02
C ALA A 181 6.48 19.06 -6.25
N LEU A 182 5.99 19.40 -7.45
CA LEU A 182 4.58 19.23 -7.82
C LEU A 182 4.15 17.76 -7.79
N VAL A 183 4.98 16.84 -8.26
CA VAL A 183 4.68 15.40 -8.24
C VAL A 183 4.64 14.87 -6.80
N MET A 184 5.58 15.27 -5.94
CA MET A 184 5.55 14.90 -4.52
C MET A 184 4.30 15.43 -3.83
N LEU A 185 3.93 16.70 -4.07
CA LEU A 185 2.71 17.29 -3.54
C LEU A 185 1.48 16.52 -4.03
N TYR A 186 1.43 16.18 -5.32
CA TYR A 186 0.35 15.40 -5.91
C TYR A 186 0.21 14.02 -5.24
N VAL A 187 1.32 13.30 -5.06
CA VAL A 187 1.35 12.00 -4.37
C VAL A 187 0.89 12.14 -2.92
N PHE A 188 1.36 13.17 -2.22
CA PHE A 188 0.93 13.45 -0.85
C PHE A 188 -0.58 13.69 -0.76
N LEU A 189 -1.16 14.50 -1.67
CA LEU A 189 -2.60 14.74 -1.73
C LEU A 189 -3.39 13.44 -2.02
N PHE A 190 -2.85 12.54 -2.85
CA PHE A 190 -3.46 11.23 -3.06
C PHE A 190 -3.47 10.37 -1.78
N LEU A 191 -2.36 10.37 -1.02
CA LEU A 191 -2.31 9.69 0.27
C LEU A 191 -3.34 10.26 1.25
N LEU A 192 -3.46 11.59 1.32
CA LEU A 192 -4.49 12.26 2.13
C LEU A 192 -5.89 11.81 1.70
N ASN A 193 -6.18 11.83 0.41
CA ASN A 193 -7.48 11.44 -0.10
C ASN A 193 -7.82 9.99 0.21
N ILE A 194 -6.87 9.05 0.09
CA ILE A 194 -7.09 7.63 0.45
C ILE A 194 -7.47 7.49 1.92
N VAL A 195 -6.72 8.12 2.82
CA VAL A 195 -7.03 8.08 4.25
C VAL A 195 -8.38 8.75 4.53
N GLN A 196 -8.66 9.89 3.91
CA GLN A 196 -9.93 10.60 4.08
C GLN A 196 -11.12 9.74 3.64
N GLN A 197 -11.05 9.15 2.45
CA GLN A 197 -12.12 8.27 1.96
C GLN A 197 -12.24 7.00 2.79
N SER A 198 -11.13 6.48 3.33
CA SER A 198 -11.16 5.36 4.27
C SER A 198 -11.91 5.73 5.54
N LEU A 199 -11.64 6.89 6.14
CA LEU A 199 -12.36 7.33 7.35
C LEU A 199 -13.85 7.58 7.05
N LYS A 200 -14.16 8.19 5.90
CA LYS A 200 -15.54 8.41 5.45
C LYS A 200 -16.30 7.12 5.19
N SER A 201 -15.64 6.06 4.69
CA SER A 201 -16.29 4.75 4.52
C SER A 201 -16.71 4.11 5.86
N ALA A 202 -16.08 4.50 6.96
CA ALA A 202 -16.46 4.10 8.31
C ALA A 202 -17.48 5.04 8.98
N GLY A 203 -18.02 6.03 8.25
CA GLY A 203 -18.99 6.98 8.79
C GLY A 203 -18.39 8.14 9.59
N THR A 204 -17.06 8.33 9.56
CA THR A 204 -16.44 9.51 10.17
C THR A 204 -16.94 10.78 9.46
N LYS A 205 -17.35 11.80 10.24
CA LYS A 205 -17.80 13.08 9.67
C LYS A 205 -16.70 13.70 8.82
N ASP A 206 -17.10 14.35 7.73
CA ASP A 206 -16.20 14.89 6.71
C ASP A 206 -15.12 15.82 7.31
N ALA A 207 -15.51 16.71 8.23
CA ALA A 207 -14.57 17.59 8.93
C ALA A 207 -13.48 16.83 9.70
N TYR A 208 -13.85 15.80 10.47
CA TYR A 208 -12.85 14.99 11.19
C TYR A 208 -11.98 14.20 10.24
N ALA A 209 -12.55 13.62 9.18
CA ALA A 209 -11.77 12.91 8.17
C ALA A 209 -10.73 13.83 7.50
N TRP A 210 -11.10 15.08 7.22
CA TRP A 210 -10.19 16.09 6.65
C TRP A 210 -9.00 16.39 7.57
N TYR A 211 -9.23 16.61 8.87
CA TYR A 211 -8.15 16.91 9.82
C TYR A 211 -7.30 15.69 10.17
N LEU A 212 -7.91 14.51 10.30
CA LEU A 212 -7.21 13.29 10.71
C LEU A 212 -6.33 12.73 9.59
N SER A 213 -6.66 12.96 8.33
CA SER A 213 -5.91 12.44 7.18
C SER A 213 -4.45 12.90 7.14
N PRO A 214 -4.13 14.21 7.16
CA PRO A 214 -2.74 14.68 7.18
C PRO A 214 -1.99 14.25 8.42
N ILE A 215 -2.65 14.28 9.59
CA ILE A 215 -2.05 13.81 10.85
C ILE A 215 -1.67 12.33 10.74
N THR A 216 -2.58 11.51 10.20
CA THR A 216 -2.36 10.06 10.02
C THR A 216 -1.18 9.80 9.11
N ILE A 217 -1.08 10.49 7.96
CA ILE A 217 0.03 10.31 7.03
C ILE A 217 1.36 10.76 7.65
N LEU A 218 1.40 11.94 8.29
CA LEU A 218 2.63 12.45 8.92
C LEU A 218 3.12 11.55 10.08
N ILE A 219 2.21 11.10 10.95
CA ILE A 219 2.53 10.16 12.03
C ILE A 219 3.00 8.82 11.44
N SER A 220 2.38 8.36 10.35
CA SER A 220 2.81 7.12 9.69
C SER A 220 4.24 7.21 9.17
N PHE A 221 4.61 8.32 8.52
CA PHE A 221 5.99 8.56 8.09
C PHE A 221 6.96 8.60 9.27
N TYR A 222 6.61 9.31 10.34
CA TYR A 222 7.44 9.39 11.54
C TYR A 222 7.69 8.01 12.17
N ILE A 223 6.61 7.26 12.45
CA ILE A 223 6.70 5.94 13.07
C ILE A 223 7.48 4.98 12.17
N THR A 224 7.20 4.98 10.86
CA THR A 224 7.90 4.11 9.92
C THR A 224 9.39 4.41 9.89
N THR A 225 9.78 5.69 9.91
CA THR A 225 11.19 6.09 9.94
C THR A 225 11.86 5.60 11.21
N LYS A 226 11.20 5.73 12.37
CA LYS A 226 11.73 5.23 13.64
C LYS A 226 11.88 3.72 13.69
N ILE A 227 10.92 2.99 13.13
CA ILE A 227 11.00 1.52 13.01
C ILE A 227 12.13 1.12 12.06
N ALA A 228 12.23 1.77 10.89
CA ALA A 228 13.26 1.47 9.90
C ALA A 228 14.66 1.78 10.44
N GLU A 229 14.85 2.90 11.13
CA GLU A 229 16.10 3.22 11.84
C GLU A 229 16.46 2.12 12.83
N GLY A 230 15.53 1.68 13.68
CA GLY A 230 15.80 0.64 14.67
C GLY A 230 16.02 -0.77 14.10
N LEU A 231 15.53 -1.05 12.90
CA LEU A 231 15.70 -2.36 12.24
C LEU A 231 16.95 -2.43 11.35
N PHE A 232 17.40 -1.29 10.80
CA PHE A 232 18.39 -1.28 9.72
C PHE A 232 19.68 -0.52 10.03
N ASN A 233 19.73 0.27 11.10
CA ASN A 233 20.95 0.87 11.65
C ASN A 233 21.48 0.02 12.80
#